data_AF-A0A838UMW5-F1
#
_entry.id   AF-A0A838UMW5-F1
#
_cell.length_a   1.000
_cell.length_b   1.000
_cell.length_c   1.000
_cell.angle_alpha   90.00
_cell.angle_beta   90.00
_cell.angle_gamma   90.00
#
_symmetry.space_group_name_H-M   'P 1'
#
loop_
_entity.id
_entity.type
_entity.pdbx_description
1 polymer ?
#
loop_
_entity_poly.entity_id
_entity_poly.type
_entity_poly.pdbx_seq_one_letter_code
_entity_poly.pdbx_strand_id
1 'polypeptide(L)'
;MVSRTTFQAWPFLISTDATSGFATIVAPAFMVAAGTADLLRTVTDGDVTPADAVNVRAITGGPVGSLLIAYRISVAPGTLLDSADEVLLDRQGRRILLIEGVVVEGRLRDLDALAMTAEDFEQVRAAYHAAFRAMWVAGDILPTQSSQAFPLGQRTGTRLDVIRKAHITLPPDRDGDPPPAALGGGESSPTTPQTPPFTLLMVFFAGAVTIIAFLAVMVHFLDQSSDR
;
A
#
# COMPACT_ATOMS: atom_id res chain seq x y z
N MET A 1 -17.37 8.62 32.20
CA MET A 1 -17.66 8.08 30.86
C MET A 1 -16.93 8.95 29.85
N VAL A 2 -15.98 8.38 29.10
CA VAL A 2 -15.33 9.11 28.00
C VAL A 2 -16.22 8.96 26.79
N SER A 3 -16.84 10.05 26.32
CA SER A 3 -17.63 10.04 25.09
C SER A 3 -16.72 9.68 23.92
N ARG A 4 -17.06 8.63 23.17
CA ARG A 4 -16.31 8.25 21.96
C ARG A 4 -16.75 9.13 20.79
N THR A 5 -15.77 9.70 20.09
CA THR A 5 -16.02 10.45 18.85
C THR A 5 -16.16 9.46 17.69
N THR A 6 -17.29 9.51 16.99
CA THR A 6 -17.52 8.74 15.75
C THR A 6 -17.16 9.58 14.54
N PHE A 7 -16.45 8.98 13.58
CA PHE A 7 -16.06 9.62 12.32
C PHE A 7 -16.70 8.89 11.15
N GLN A 8 -17.00 9.62 10.06
CA GLN A 8 -17.18 8.97 8.76
C GLN A 8 -15.80 8.82 8.12
N ALA A 9 -15.48 7.60 7.72
CA ALA A 9 -14.17 7.22 7.22
C ALA A 9 -14.31 6.46 5.90
N TRP A 10 -13.43 6.75 4.95
CA TRP A 10 -13.41 6.11 3.65
C TRP A 10 -12.16 5.23 3.54
N PRO A 11 -12.32 3.92 3.29
CA PRO A 11 -11.20 3.03 3.02
C PRO A 11 -10.40 3.50 1.81
N PHE A 12 -9.10 3.26 1.84
CA PHE A 12 -8.26 3.35 0.66
C PHE A 12 -7.22 2.24 0.63
N LEU A 13 -6.73 1.95 -0.57
CA LEU A 13 -5.63 1.04 -0.81
C LEU A 13 -4.71 1.61 -1.88
N ILE A 14 -3.42 1.65 -1.58
CA ILE A 14 -2.35 1.79 -2.57
C ILE A 14 -1.56 0.49 -2.55
N SER A 15 -1.33 -0.06 -3.73
CA SER A 15 -0.45 -1.22 -3.88
C SER A 15 0.16 -1.20 -5.28
N THR A 16 0.93 -2.22 -5.57
CA THR A 16 1.60 -2.45 -6.85
C THR A 16 1.04 -3.74 -7.41
N ASP A 17 0.92 -3.83 -8.73
CA ASP A 17 0.79 -5.13 -9.37
C ASP A 17 2.18 -5.79 -9.49
N ALA A 18 2.25 -6.96 -10.12
CA ALA A 18 3.50 -7.71 -10.29
C ALA A 18 4.51 -7.10 -11.30
N THR A 19 4.16 -5.99 -11.96
CA THR A 19 4.81 -5.43 -13.15
C THR A 19 4.90 -3.89 -13.19
N SER A 20 3.98 -3.19 -12.54
CA SER A 20 3.70 -1.76 -12.63
C SER A 20 3.78 -1.19 -11.23
N GLY A 21 4.47 -0.06 -11.03
CA GLY A 21 4.72 0.51 -9.69
C GLY A 21 3.46 0.89 -8.89
N PHE A 22 3.65 1.47 -7.71
CA PHE A 22 2.56 1.81 -6.80
C PHE A 22 1.49 2.71 -7.42
N ALA A 23 0.24 2.29 -7.31
CA ALA A 23 -0.95 3.01 -7.74
C ALA A 23 -2.06 2.95 -6.69
N THR A 24 -2.93 3.96 -6.70
CA THR A 24 -4.12 4.00 -5.85
C THR A 24 -5.21 3.12 -6.45
N ILE A 25 -5.50 2.00 -5.81
CA ILE A 25 -6.49 1.01 -6.27
C ILE A 25 -7.89 1.37 -5.78
N VAL A 26 -7.99 1.78 -4.52
CA VAL A 26 -9.24 2.20 -3.88
C VAL A 26 -9.02 3.54 -3.23
N ALA A 27 -9.94 4.48 -3.43
CA ALA A 27 -9.89 5.82 -2.84
C ALA A 27 -11.29 6.31 -2.45
N PRO A 28 -11.40 7.31 -1.54
CA PRO A 28 -12.68 7.91 -1.21
C PRO A 28 -13.40 8.45 -2.45
N ALA A 29 -14.72 8.23 -2.54
CA ALA A 29 -15.52 8.65 -3.69
C ALA A 29 -15.37 10.15 -4.03
N PHE A 30 -15.26 11.02 -3.02
CA PHE A 30 -15.06 12.46 -3.24
C PHE A 30 -13.70 12.78 -3.85
N MET A 31 -12.64 12.02 -3.54
CA MET A 31 -11.32 12.20 -4.14
C MET A 31 -11.30 11.69 -5.58
N VAL A 32 -11.97 10.57 -5.86
CA VAL A 32 -12.12 10.04 -7.22
C VAL A 32 -12.88 11.04 -8.10
N ALA A 33 -14.00 11.57 -7.61
CA ALA A 33 -14.80 12.57 -8.34
C ALA A 33 -14.02 13.87 -8.61
N ALA A 34 -13.15 14.28 -7.68
CA ALA A 34 -12.29 15.45 -7.82
C ALA A 34 -10.99 15.19 -8.60
N GLY A 35 -10.71 13.95 -9.03
CA GLY A 35 -9.45 13.61 -9.71
C GLY A 35 -8.20 13.71 -8.82
N THR A 36 -8.34 13.60 -7.49
CA THR A 36 -7.28 13.82 -6.50
C THR A 36 -6.83 12.55 -5.78
N ALA A 37 -7.28 11.37 -6.22
CA ALA A 37 -6.94 10.09 -5.60
C ALA A 37 -5.42 9.83 -5.48
N ASP A 38 -4.62 10.32 -6.42
CA ASP A 38 -3.16 10.20 -6.41
C ASP A 38 -2.48 10.95 -5.27
N LEU A 39 -3.17 11.92 -4.65
CA LEU A 39 -2.66 12.58 -3.45
C LEU A 39 -2.32 11.58 -2.35
N LEU A 40 -3.09 10.50 -2.21
CA LEU A 40 -2.86 9.46 -1.20
C LEU A 40 -1.46 8.86 -1.35
N ARG A 41 -0.98 8.65 -2.57
CA ARG A 41 0.37 8.13 -2.84
C ARG A 41 1.46 9.14 -2.50
N THR A 42 1.20 10.44 -2.66
CA THR A 42 2.15 11.50 -2.35
C THR A 42 2.30 11.74 -0.85
N VAL A 43 1.21 11.58 -0.10
CA VAL A 43 1.18 11.89 1.33
C VAL A 43 1.41 10.70 2.23
N THR A 44 1.36 9.47 1.70
CA THR A 44 1.68 8.26 2.45
C THR A 44 3.09 7.78 2.11
N ASP A 45 3.91 7.61 3.14
CA ASP A 45 5.27 7.12 3.03
C ASP A 45 5.66 6.34 4.30
N GLY A 46 6.83 5.70 4.25
CA GLY A 46 7.47 5.05 5.38
C GLY A 46 7.80 3.59 5.12
N ASP A 47 8.20 2.92 6.19
CA ASP A 47 8.53 1.50 6.20
C ASP A 47 7.32 0.64 6.63
N VAL A 48 7.46 -0.68 6.52
CA VAL A 48 6.49 -1.63 7.05
C VAL A 48 6.21 -1.30 8.52
N THR A 49 4.93 -1.13 8.81
CA THR A 49 4.39 -0.71 10.10
C THR A 49 4.12 -1.96 10.95
N PRO A 50 4.45 -1.96 12.25
CA PRO A 50 4.05 -3.02 13.17
C PRO A 50 2.54 -3.27 13.14
N ALA A 51 2.12 -4.52 13.37
CA ALA A 51 0.71 -4.93 13.22
C ALA A 51 -0.24 -4.22 14.22
N ASP A 52 0.30 -3.82 15.36
CA ASP A 52 -0.36 -3.10 16.45
C ASP A 52 -0.24 -1.57 16.32
N ALA A 53 0.27 -1.06 15.21
CA ALA A 53 0.56 0.35 15.00
C ALA A 53 -0.10 0.96 13.76
N VAL A 54 -0.20 2.29 13.75
CA VAL A 54 -0.71 3.09 12.65
C VAL A 54 0.04 4.42 12.51
N ASN A 55 0.16 4.92 11.28
CA ASN A 55 0.64 6.26 10.98
C ASN A 55 -0.56 7.18 10.77
N VAL A 56 -0.48 8.43 11.24
CA VAL A 56 -1.54 9.41 11.10
C VAL A 56 -1.01 10.70 10.47
N ARG A 57 -1.74 11.23 9.49
CA ARG A 57 -1.39 12.47 8.79
C ARG A 57 -2.59 13.40 8.72
N ALA A 58 -2.38 14.63 9.16
CA ALA A 58 -3.30 15.73 8.96
C ALA A 58 -2.88 16.50 7.71
N ILE A 59 -3.78 16.68 6.76
CA ILE A 59 -3.55 17.42 5.52
C ILE A 59 -4.44 18.66 5.51
N THR A 60 -3.87 19.81 5.19
CA THR A 60 -4.58 21.07 5.01
C THR A 60 -4.30 21.66 3.64
N GLY A 61 -5.31 22.30 3.05
CA GLY A 61 -5.15 23.07 1.82
C GLY A 61 -5.23 22.20 0.57
N GLY A 62 -4.88 22.79 -0.57
CA GLY A 62 -5.02 22.14 -1.87
C GLY A 62 -6.49 21.82 -2.25
N PRO A 63 -6.70 21.05 -3.32
CA PRO A 63 -8.02 20.81 -3.92
C PRO A 63 -8.97 19.95 -3.07
N VAL A 64 -8.45 19.24 -2.05
CA VAL A 64 -9.22 18.33 -1.19
C VAL A 64 -9.57 18.93 0.17
N GLY A 65 -9.18 20.18 0.43
CA GLY A 65 -9.43 20.85 1.69
C GLY A 65 -8.67 20.21 2.86
N SER A 66 -9.38 19.87 3.92
CA SER A 66 -8.79 19.33 5.15
C SER A 66 -9.07 17.84 5.28
N LEU A 67 -8.03 17.02 5.36
CA LEU A 67 -8.15 15.56 5.51
C LEU A 67 -7.37 15.07 6.72
N LEU A 68 -7.88 14.02 7.35
CA LEU A 68 -7.14 13.21 8.29
C LEU A 68 -7.00 11.81 7.72
N ILE A 69 -5.78 11.31 7.64
CA ILE A 69 -5.45 10.00 7.08
C ILE A 69 -4.83 9.15 8.17
N ALA A 70 -5.34 7.94 8.38
CA ALA A 70 -4.68 6.93 9.19
C ALA A 70 -4.41 5.69 8.34
N TYR A 71 -3.16 5.21 8.35
CA TYR A 71 -2.72 4.16 7.46
C TYR A 71 -1.59 3.33 8.06
N ARG A 72 -1.43 2.13 7.54
CA ARG A 72 -0.27 1.27 7.80
C ARG A 72 0.30 0.75 6.49
N ILE A 73 1.58 0.42 6.53
CA ILE A 73 2.26 -0.25 5.43
C ILE A 73 2.49 -1.70 5.85
N SER A 74 2.00 -2.66 5.08
CA SER A 74 2.14 -4.08 5.37
C SER A 74 2.60 -4.87 4.14
N VAL A 75 3.13 -6.06 4.36
CA VAL A 75 3.38 -7.01 3.26
C VAL A 75 2.06 -7.69 2.92
N ALA A 76 1.73 -7.80 1.64
CA ALA A 76 0.51 -8.44 1.18
C ALA A 76 0.57 -9.95 1.47
N PRO A 77 -0.34 -10.50 2.31
CA PRO A 77 -0.35 -11.93 2.58
C PRO A 77 -0.94 -12.70 1.40
N GLY A 78 -0.51 -13.96 1.20
CA GLY A 78 -1.05 -14.81 0.14
C GLY A 78 -2.56 -15.06 0.26
N THR A 79 -3.09 -14.99 1.49
CA THR A 79 -4.52 -15.12 1.79
C THR A 79 -5.41 -14.08 1.11
N LEU A 80 -4.88 -12.94 0.66
CA LEU A 80 -5.67 -12.00 -0.15
C LEU A 80 -6.14 -12.62 -1.47
N LEU A 81 -5.39 -13.59 -2.00
CA LEU A 81 -5.68 -14.26 -3.27
C LEU A 81 -5.97 -15.75 -3.10
N ASP A 82 -6.24 -16.19 -1.87
CA ASP A 82 -6.36 -17.61 -1.53
C ASP A 82 -5.12 -18.44 -1.93
N SER A 83 -3.94 -17.81 -1.95
CA SER A 83 -2.68 -18.51 -2.18
C SER A 83 -2.22 -19.25 -0.92
N ALA A 84 -1.53 -20.38 -1.11
CA ALA A 84 -0.83 -21.10 -0.04
C ALA A 84 0.46 -20.39 0.41
N ASP A 85 0.95 -19.43 -0.37
CA ASP A 85 2.13 -18.65 -0.02
C ASP A 85 1.86 -17.77 1.20
N GLU A 86 2.87 -17.61 2.05
CA GLU A 86 2.77 -16.70 3.21
C GLU A 86 2.60 -15.24 2.74
N VAL A 87 3.34 -14.86 1.71
CA VAL A 87 3.40 -13.50 1.17
C VAL A 87 3.28 -13.49 -0.35
N LEU A 88 2.66 -12.46 -0.90
CA LEU A 88 2.60 -12.23 -2.34
C LEU A 88 3.92 -11.62 -2.83
N LEU A 89 4.43 -12.20 -3.91
CA LEU A 89 5.63 -11.74 -4.59
C LEU A 89 5.29 -11.31 -6.01
N ASP A 90 6.02 -10.31 -6.51
CA ASP A 90 5.99 -9.97 -7.93
C ASP A 90 6.82 -10.96 -8.78
N ARG A 91 6.88 -10.72 -10.10
CA ARG A 91 7.64 -11.56 -11.02
C ARG A 91 9.16 -11.57 -10.77
N GLN A 92 9.67 -10.60 -10.04
CA GLN A 92 11.08 -10.47 -9.66
C GLN A 92 11.35 -11.04 -8.25
N GLY A 93 10.35 -11.62 -7.59
CA GLY A 93 10.47 -12.16 -6.23
C GLY A 93 10.44 -11.08 -5.14
N ARG A 94 10.07 -9.84 -5.47
CA ARG A 94 9.96 -8.75 -4.49
C ARG A 94 8.61 -8.84 -3.80
N ARG A 95 8.59 -8.53 -2.50
CA ARG A 95 7.36 -8.51 -1.69
C ARG A 95 6.43 -7.41 -2.16
N ILE A 96 5.16 -7.75 -2.34
CA ILE A 96 4.10 -6.78 -2.62
C ILE A 96 3.76 -6.07 -1.31
N LEU A 97 3.75 -4.74 -1.33
CA LEU A 97 3.34 -3.94 -0.18
C LEU A 97 1.92 -3.41 -0.37
N LEU A 98 1.23 -3.26 0.76
CA LEU A 98 -0.05 -2.60 0.87
C LEU A 98 0.13 -1.35 1.71
N ILE A 99 -0.32 -0.21 1.21
CA ILE A 99 -0.58 0.97 2.02
C ILE A 99 -2.10 1.05 2.16
N GLU A 100 -2.60 0.56 3.29
CA GLU A 100 -4.03 0.47 3.57
C GLU A 100 -4.40 1.42 4.71
N GLY A 101 -5.59 1.99 4.65
CA GLY A 101 -6.01 2.92 5.67
C GLY A 101 -7.37 3.54 5.41
N VAL A 102 -7.61 4.63 6.14
CA VAL A 102 -8.82 5.44 6.05
C VAL A 102 -8.51 6.91 5.84
N VAL A 103 -9.41 7.59 5.16
CA VAL A 103 -9.47 9.05 5.03
C VAL A 103 -10.71 9.55 5.77
N VAL A 104 -10.58 10.64 6.52
CA VAL A 104 -11.65 11.35 7.21
C VAL A 104 -11.64 12.80 6.74
N GLU A 105 -12.77 13.30 6.26
CA GLU A 105 -12.91 14.67 5.77
C GLU A 105 -13.14 15.68 6.92
N GLY A 106 -12.53 16.86 6.82
CA GLY A 106 -12.88 18.06 7.59
C GLY A 106 -12.48 18.11 9.07
N ARG A 107 -11.72 17.13 9.60
CA ARG A 107 -11.50 16.98 11.06
C ARG A 107 -10.03 16.86 11.47
N LEU A 108 -9.32 17.99 11.49
CA LEU A 108 -7.89 18.05 11.84
C LEU A 108 -7.60 18.21 13.33
N ARG A 109 -8.55 18.75 14.11
CA ARG A 109 -8.36 19.01 15.55
C ARG A 109 -8.39 17.74 16.41
N ASP A 110 -8.73 16.62 15.78
CA ASP A 110 -9.07 15.35 16.43
C ASP A 110 -8.05 14.24 16.11
N LEU A 111 -6.81 14.60 15.78
CA LEU A 111 -5.71 13.65 15.55
C LEU A 111 -5.60 12.59 16.65
N ASP A 112 -5.77 13.01 17.91
CA ASP A 112 -5.70 12.14 19.09
C ASP A 112 -7.01 11.38 19.35
N ALA A 113 -8.13 11.83 18.78
CA ALA A 113 -9.42 11.17 18.88
C ALA A 113 -9.62 10.10 17.80
N LEU A 114 -8.82 10.11 16.73
CA LEU A 114 -8.81 9.03 15.76
C LEU A 114 -8.15 7.80 16.38
N ALA A 115 -8.98 6.94 16.96
CA ALA A 115 -8.59 5.64 17.47
C ALA A 115 -8.98 4.57 16.44
N MET A 116 -7.98 3.93 15.84
CA MET A 116 -8.20 2.74 15.02
C MET A 116 -7.97 1.49 15.85
N THR A 117 -8.72 0.44 15.54
CA THR A 117 -8.55 -0.91 16.08
C THR A 117 -8.18 -1.88 14.97
N ALA A 118 -7.73 -3.09 15.34
CA ALA A 118 -7.51 -4.16 14.36
C ALA A 118 -8.80 -4.50 13.57
N GLU A 119 -9.97 -4.49 14.23
CA GLU A 119 -11.26 -4.76 13.58
C GLU A 119 -11.62 -3.71 12.53
N ASP A 120 -11.25 -2.44 12.75
CA ASP A 120 -11.45 -1.39 11.74
C ASP A 120 -10.62 -1.67 10.48
N PHE A 121 -9.40 -2.20 10.64
CA PHE A 121 -8.58 -2.61 9.50
C PHE A 121 -9.13 -3.84 8.77
N GLU A 122 -9.76 -4.78 9.46
CA GLU A 122 -10.46 -5.88 8.77
C GLU A 122 -11.63 -5.34 7.93
N GLN A 123 -12.35 -4.31 8.40
CA GLN A 123 -13.36 -3.66 7.57
C GLN A 123 -12.74 -2.93 6.36
N VAL A 124 -11.62 -2.22 6.55
CA VAL A 124 -10.89 -1.58 5.44
C VAL A 124 -10.48 -2.63 4.41
N ARG A 125 -9.96 -3.77 4.85
CA ARG A 125 -9.57 -4.89 3.99
C ARG A 125 -10.74 -5.47 3.22
N ALA A 126 -11.85 -5.74 3.90
CA ALA A 126 -13.06 -6.21 3.25
C ALA A 126 -13.53 -5.26 2.14
N ALA A 127 -13.35 -3.94 2.32
CA ALA A 127 -13.76 -2.93 1.35
C ALA A 127 -12.91 -2.92 0.07
N TYR A 128 -11.60 -3.23 0.14
CA TYR A 128 -10.73 -3.21 -1.04
C TYR A 128 -10.46 -4.61 -1.64
N HIS A 129 -10.80 -5.69 -0.94
CA HIS A 129 -10.39 -7.06 -1.30
C HIS A 129 -10.70 -7.44 -2.75
N ALA A 130 -11.93 -7.17 -3.18
CA ALA A 130 -12.36 -7.44 -4.55
C ALA A 130 -11.58 -6.63 -5.59
N ALA A 131 -11.30 -5.35 -5.30
CA ALA A 131 -10.55 -4.47 -6.20
C ALA A 131 -9.09 -4.91 -6.35
N PHE A 132 -8.45 -5.27 -5.23
CA PHE A 132 -7.09 -5.81 -5.25
C PHE A 132 -7.01 -7.11 -6.06
N ARG A 133 -7.94 -8.04 -5.85
CA ARG A 133 -7.99 -9.29 -6.61
C ARG A 133 -8.19 -9.04 -8.11
N ALA A 134 -9.10 -8.14 -8.48
CA ALA A 134 -9.34 -7.79 -9.88
C ALA A 134 -8.08 -7.23 -10.56
N MET A 135 -7.37 -6.31 -9.89
CA MET A 135 -6.09 -5.79 -10.36
C MET A 135 -5.05 -6.91 -10.52
N TRP A 136 -4.91 -7.78 -9.51
CA TRP A 136 -3.94 -8.87 -9.55
C TRP A 136 -4.17 -9.83 -10.72
N VAL A 137 -5.42 -10.22 -10.96
CA VAL A 137 -5.80 -11.12 -12.06
C VAL A 137 -5.59 -10.45 -13.42
N ALA A 138 -5.88 -9.15 -13.52
CA ALA A 138 -5.63 -8.39 -14.75
C ALA A 138 -4.12 -8.29 -15.06
N GLY A 139 -3.27 -8.29 -14.03
CA GLY A 139 -1.83 -8.09 -14.17
C GLY A 139 -1.50 -6.69 -14.69
N ASP A 140 -2.37 -5.72 -14.42
CA ASP A 140 -2.25 -4.31 -14.81
C ASP A 140 -2.97 -3.43 -13.78
N ILE A 141 -2.60 -2.15 -13.75
CA ILE A 141 -3.26 -1.15 -12.91
C ILE A 141 -4.62 -0.82 -13.51
N LEU A 142 -5.68 -1.17 -12.78
CA LEU A 142 -7.05 -0.80 -13.13
C LEU A 142 -7.38 0.63 -12.69
N PRO A 143 -8.38 1.29 -13.30
CA PRO A 143 -8.89 2.56 -12.81
C PRO A 143 -9.25 2.50 -11.32
N THR A 144 -8.89 3.56 -10.58
CA THR A 144 -9.16 3.66 -9.14
C THR A 144 -10.65 3.50 -8.85
N GLN A 145 -10.98 2.61 -7.92
CA GLN A 145 -12.34 2.38 -7.47
C GLN A 145 -12.70 3.29 -6.30
N SER A 146 -13.93 3.84 -6.34
CA SER A 146 -14.48 4.64 -5.25
C SER A 146 -14.90 3.77 -4.07
N SER A 147 -14.47 4.13 -2.87
CA SER A 147 -14.92 3.53 -1.61
C SER A 147 -16.13 4.25 -1.03
N GLN A 148 -16.89 3.52 -0.21
CA GLN A 148 -18.02 4.05 0.55
C GLN A 148 -17.59 4.40 1.98
N ALA A 149 -18.24 5.41 2.55
CA ALA A 149 -18.01 5.80 3.93
C ALA A 149 -18.49 4.72 4.90
N PHE A 150 -17.81 4.58 6.03
CA PHE A 150 -18.29 3.80 7.16
C PHE A 150 -18.02 4.52 8.49
N PRO A 151 -18.81 4.24 9.53
CA PRO A 151 -18.57 4.81 10.85
C PRO A 151 -17.33 4.18 11.51
N LEU A 152 -16.34 5.01 11.83
CA LEU A 152 -15.13 4.64 12.57
C LEU A 152 -15.27 5.05 14.05
N GLY A 153 -14.69 4.24 14.95
CA GLY A 153 -14.69 4.51 16.40
C GLY A 153 -15.86 3.89 17.18
N GLN A 154 -16.75 3.15 16.51
CA GLN A 154 -17.84 2.43 17.16
C GLN A 154 -17.41 1.09 17.78
N ARG A 155 -16.31 0.50 17.28
CA ARG A 155 -15.89 -0.85 17.67
C ARG A 155 -15.19 -0.92 19.03
N THR A 156 -15.34 -2.06 19.69
CA THR A 156 -14.68 -2.37 20.95
C THR A 156 -13.50 -3.29 20.68
N GLY A 157 -12.30 -2.73 20.50
CA GLY A 157 -11.09 -3.50 20.29
C GLY A 157 -9.87 -2.81 20.90
N THR A 158 -8.74 -3.52 20.91
CA THR A 158 -7.45 -2.93 21.28
C THR A 158 -7.12 -1.79 20.32
N ARG A 159 -6.87 -0.61 20.89
CA ARG A 159 -6.47 0.56 20.12
C ARG A 159 -5.06 0.34 19.58
N LEU A 160 -4.86 0.69 18.32
CA LEU A 160 -3.55 0.68 17.70
C LEU A 160 -2.73 1.90 18.14
N ASP A 161 -1.43 1.68 18.31
CA ASP A 161 -0.49 2.72 18.68
C ASP A 161 -0.21 3.65 17.51
N VAL A 162 -0.26 4.96 17.75
CA VAL A 162 0.11 5.93 16.72
C VAL A 162 1.61 6.16 16.78
N ILE A 163 2.35 5.59 15.81
CA ILE A 163 3.81 5.64 15.81
C ILE A 163 4.39 6.84 15.05
N ARG A 164 3.62 7.44 14.13
CA ARG A 164 3.99 8.67 13.44
C ARG A 164 2.78 9.59 13.32
N LYS A 165 3.00 10.87 13.60
CA LYS A 165 2.05 11.95 13.36
C LYS A 165 2.74 13.03 12.54
N ALA A 166 2.11 13.46 11.46
CA ALA A 166 2.61 14.57 10.67
C ALA A 166 1.47 15.50 10.25
N HIS A 167 1.82 16.77 10.06
CA HIS A 167 0.94 17.76 9.45
C HIS A 167 1.53 18.18 8.10
N ILE A 168 0.73 18.09 7.04
CA ILE A 168 1.13 18.40 5.68
C ILE A 168 0.25 19.54 5.19
N THR A 169 0.87 20.66 4.84
CA THR A 169 0.17 21.76 4.17
C THR A 169 0.45 21.68 2.69
N LEU A 170 -0.60 21.43 1.91
CA LEU A 170 -0.51 21.47 0.45
C LEU A 170 -0.55 22.93 -0.01
N PRO A 171 0.20 23.29 -1.06
CA PRO A 171 0.06 24.60 -1.68
C PRO A 171 -1.40 24.79 -2.14
N PRO A 172 -1.90 26.04 -2.16
CA PRO A 172 -3.18 26.32 -2.78
C PRO A 172 -3.14 25.85 -4.23
N ASP A 173 -4.29 25.34 -4.71
CA ASP A 173 -4.44 24.96 -6.10
C ASP A 173 -4.09 26.19 -6.95
N ARG A 174 -3.04 26.07 -7.77
CA ARG A 174 -2.68 27.16 -8.67
C ARG A 174 -3.68 27.07 -9.81
N ASP A 175 -4.75 27.85 -9.70
CA ASP A 175 -5.72 28.08 -10.78
C ASP A 175 -4.95 28.33 -12.09
N GLY A 176 -4.79 27.29 -12.93
CA GLY A 176 -4.25 27.43 -14.28
C GLY A 176 -3.18 26.44 -14.76
N ASP A 177 -2.61 25.56 -13.94
CA ASP A 177 -1.80 24.47 -14.51
C ASP A 177 -2.74 23.36 -15.00
N PRO A 178 -2.82 23.08 -16.31
CA PRO A 178 -3.66 22.01 -16.82
C PRO A 178 -3.22 20.69 -16.19
N PRO A 179 -4.17 19.78 -15.87
CA PRO A 179 -3.82 18.45 -15.38
C PRO A 179 -2.82 17.83 -16.36
N PRO A 180 -1.74 17.17 -15.87
CA PRO A 180 -0.80 16.49 -16.75
C PRO A 180 -1.64 15.56 -17.64
N ALA A 181 -1.63 15.85 -18.94
CA ALA A 181 -2.47 15.16 -19.90
C ALA A 181 -2.29 13.66 -19.70
N ALA A 182 -3.41 12.95 -19.52
CA ALA A 182 -3.45 11.50 -19.56
C ALA A 182 -2.65 11.06 -20.79
N LEU A 183 -1.56 10.33 -20.57
CA LEU A 183 -0.69 9.81 -21.63
C LEU A 183 -1.49 8.79 -22.45
N GLY A 184 -2.21 9.29 -23.45
CA GLY A 184 -3.03 8.52 -24.36
C GLY A 184 -2.86 9.02 -25.78
N GLY A 185 -2.03 8.30 -26.54
CA GLY A 185 -2.16 8.16 -28.00
C GLY A 185 -1.56 9.25 -28.88
N GLY A 186 -0.44 8.91 -29.52
CA GLY A 186 -0.13 9.35 -30.89
C GLY A 186 1.01 10.36 -31.04
N GLU A 187 2.23 9.86 -31.26
CA GLU A 187 3.01 10.02 -32.50
C GLU A 187 4.49 9.74 -32.22
N SER A 188 4.92 8.55 -32.65
CA SER A 188 6.32 8.12 -32.64
C SER A 188 7.10 8.89 -33.70
N SER A 189 7.80 9.96 -33.32
CA SER A 189 8.97 10.44 -34.06
C SER A 189 10.26 9.92 -33.42
N PRO A 190 11.25 9.46 -34.20
CA PRO A 190 12.36 8.69 -33.68
C PRO A 190 13.38 9.61 -33.01
N THR A 191 13.40 9.61 -31.68
CA THR A 191 14.50 10.21 -30.92
C THR A 191 15.56 9.13 -30.66
N THR A 192 16.76 9.42 -31.14
CA THR A 192 18.01 8.67 -30.96
C THR A 192 18.20 8.22 -29.50
N PRO A 193 18.62 6.98 -29.22
CA PRO A 193 18.79 6.53 -27.85
C PRO A 193 20.02 7.20 -27.23
N GLN A 194 19.80 8.17 -26.34
CA GLN A 194 20.80 8.56 -25.35
C GLN A 194 20.80 7.52 -24.23
N THR A 195 21.88 6.76 -24.15
CA THR A 195 22.19 5.82 -23.08
C THR A 195 22.60 6.59 -21.82
N PRO A 196 21.90 6.43 -20.67
CA PRO A 196 22.46 6.88 -19.41
C PRO A 196 23.53 5.87 -18.92
N PRO A 197 24.64 6.34 -18.35
CA PRO A 197 25.68 5.47 -17.82
C PRO A 197 25.24 4.92 -16.46
N PHE A 198 24.66 3.72 -16.43
CA PHE A 198 24.57 2.94 -15.20
C PHE A 198 25.67 1.88 -15.19
N THR A 199 26.69 2.16 -14.39
CA THR A 199 27.77 1.23 -14.04
C THR A 199 27.18 0.00 -13.38
N LEU A 200 27.25 -1.11 -14.10
CA LEU A 200 26.89 -2.47 -13.70
C LEU A 200 27.86 -2.97 -12.63
N LEU A 201 27.46 -3.03 -11.36
CA LEU A 201 28.11 -3.88 -10.37
C LEU A 201 27.34 -5.19 -10.28
N MET A 202 27.71 -6.16 -11.12
CA MET A 202 27.31 -7.56 -10.96
C MET A 202 27.99 -8.14 -9.71
N VAL A 203 27.22 -8.37 -8.65
CA VAL A 203 27.62 -9.30 -7.59
C VAL A 203 26.90 -10.62 -7.86
N PHE A 204 27.70 -11.63 -8.18
CA PHE A 204 27.29 -13.01 -8.40
C PHE A 204 26.72 -13.61 -7.10
N PHE A 205 25.49 -14.12 -7.15
CA PHE A 205 24.99 -15.11 -6.19
C PHE A 205 24.49 -16.36 -6.93
N ALA A 206 25.41 -17.05 -7.59
CA ALA A 206 25.27 -18.46 -7.91
C ALA A 206 25.93 -19.25 -6.76
N GLY A 207 25.19 -19.52 -5.68
CA GLY A 207 25.80 -20.15 -4.50
C GLY A 207 24.89 -20.63 -3.38
N ALA A 208 23.58 -20.76 -3.60
CA ALA A 208 22.66 -21.22 -2.54
C ALA A 208 21.95 -22.56 -2.82
N VAL A 209 21.92 -23.04 -4.07
CA VAL A 209 21.18 -24.27 -4.42
C VAL A 209 22.05 -25.53 -4.32
N THR A 210 23.39 -25.42 -4.37
CA THR A 210 24.28 -26.59 -4.31
C THR A 210 24.55 -27.11 -2.89
N ILE A 211 24.37 -26.27 -1.85
CA ILE A 211 24.66 -26.65 -0.46
C ILE A 211 23.60 -27.60 0.12
N ILE A 212 22.33 -27.45 -0.27
CA ILE A 212 21.23 -28.29 0.25
C ILE A 212 21.32 -29.72 -0.31
N ALA A 213 21.70 -29.89 -1.58
CA ALA A 213 21.89 -31.21 -2.17
C ALA A 213 23.09 -31.96 -1.55
N PHE A 214 24.17 -31.26 -1.19
CA PHE A 214 25.34 -31.88 -0.59
C PHE A 214 25.10 -32.32 0.87
N LEU A 215 24.32 -31.55 1.63
CA LEU A 215 23.94 -31.90 3.02
C LEU A 215 23.01 -33.12 3.08
N ALA A 216 22.07 -33.26 2.15
CA ALA A 216 21.18 -34.44 2.09
C ALA A 216 21.95 -35.73 1.76
N VAL A 217 22.92 -35.66 0.84
CA VAL A 217 23.78 -36.81 0.48
C VAL A 217 24.74 -37.17 1.63
N MET A 218 25.27 -36.19 2.37
CA MET A 218 26.20 -36.45 3.48
C MET A 218 25.50 -37.07 4.69
N VAL A 219 24.26 -36.66 5.00
CA VAL A 219 23.46 -37.29 6.07
C VAL A 219 23.10 -38.73 5.73
N HIS A 220 22.76 -39.02 4.47
CA HIS A 220 22.48 -40.39 4.04
C HIS A 220 23.72 -41.30 4.07
N PHE A 221 24.91 -40.76 3.81
CA PHE A 221 26.15 -41.53 3.84
C PHE A 221 26.64 -41.84 5.27
N LEU A 222 26.36 -40.95 6.23
CA LEU A 222 26.71 -41.17 7.64
C LEU A 222 25.82 -42.24 8.28
N ASP A 223 24.54 -42.32 7.89
CA ASP A 223 23.59 -43.33 8.38
C ASP A 223 24.00 -44.77 7.96
N GLN A 224 24.52 -44.95 6.74
CA GLN A 224 24.99 -46.28 6.28
C GLN A 224 26.33 -46.72 6.89
N SER A 225 27.06 -45.84 7.57
CA SER A 225 28.35 -46.16 8.17
C SER A 225 28.27 -46.71 9.60
N SER A 226 27.09 -46.67 10.23
CA SER A 226 26.91 -47.10 11.62
C SER A 226 26.54 -48.58 11.78
N ASP A 227 26.29 -49.30 10.68
CA ASP A 227 25.87 -50.72 10.67
C ASP A 227 26.95 -51.68 10.14
N ARG A 228 28.23 -51.31 10.26
CA ARG A 228 29.38 -52.19 9.95
C ARG A 228 30.37 -52.30 11.10
#